data_AF-A0A319D5K6-F1
#
_entry.id   AF-A0A319D5K6-F1
#
_cell.length_a   1.000
_cell.length_b   1.000
_cell.length_c   1.000
_cell.angle_alpha   90.00
_cell.angle_beta   90.00
_cell.angle_gamma   90.00
#
_symmetry.space_group_name_H-M   'P 1'
#
loop_
_entity.id
_entity.type
_entity.pdbx_description
1 polymer ?
#
loop_
_entity_poly.entity_id
_entity_poly.type
_entity_poly.pdbx_seq_one_letter_code
_entity_poly.pdbx_strand_id
1 'polypeptide(L)' 'MPLYEIEHSIPLDKSQRDELAQAITHIHTRKFATPSLFVNVRFIDANGQHNYVAGKEVINTSFLLRKGNGK' A
#
# COMPACT_ATOMS: atom_id res chain seq x y z
N MET A 1 -11.45 11.15 -1.55
CA MET A 1 -10.06 11.16 -2.09
C MET A 1 -9.49 9.75 -1.95
N PRO A 2 -8.90 9.14 -2.98
CA PRO A 2 -8.39 7.78 -2.91
C PRO A 2 -7.24 7.65 -1.90
N LEU A 3 -7.34 6.63 -1.03
CA LEU A 3 -6.29 6.22 -0.11
C LEU A 3 -5.80 4.82 -0.50
N TYR A 4 -4.49 4.70 -0.68
CA TYR A 4 -3.79 3.45 -0.91
C TYR A 4 -3.01 3.08 0.35
N GLU A 5 -3.39 1.96 0.96
CA GLU A 5 -2.69 1.41 2.12
C GLU A 5 -1.83 0.24 1.67
N ILE A 6 -0.56 0.30 2.03
CA ILE A 6 0.47 -0.68 1.71
C ILE A 6 0.90 -1.32 3.02
N GLU A 7 0.45 -2.54 3.25
CA GLU A 7 0.94 -3.36 4.36
C GLU A 7 2.17 -4.14 3.87
N HIS A 8 3.28 -4.01 4.61
CA HIS A 8 4.54 -4.68 4.27
C HIS A 8 5.19 -5.28 5.54
N SER A 9 5.69 -6.51 5.44
CA SER A 9 6.46 -7.15 6.51
C SER A 9 7.96 -7.01 6.37
N ILE A 10 8.42 -6.65 5.16
CA ILE A 10 9.83 -6.43 4.85
C ILE A 10 10.17 -4.98 5.17
N PRO A 11 11.30 -4.69 5.84
CA PRO A 11 11.76 -3.32 6.03
C PRO A 11 11.94 -2.63 4.68
N LEU A 12 11.27 -1.50 4.49
CA LEU A 12 11.41 -0.68 3.28
C LEU A 12 12.21 0.58 3.58
N ASP A 13 13.26 0.77 2.80
CA ASP A 13 14.03 2.02 2.85
C ASP A 13 13.20 3.19 2.35
N LYS A 14 13.62 4.40 2.69
CA LYS A 14 12.93 5.62 2.23
C LYS A 14 12.84 5.68 0.70
N SER A 15 13.94 5.38 -0.02
CA SER A 15 13.95 5.37 -1.49
C SER A 15 12.91 4.41 -2.07
N GLN A 16 12.80 3.21 -1.50
CA GLN A 16 11.83 2.20 -1.96
C GLN A 16 10.39 2.66 -1.74
N ARG A 17 10.11 3.29 -0.59
CA ARG A 17 8.78 3.87 -0.31
C ARG A 17 8.45 5.02 -1.26
N ASP A 18 9.42 5.88 -1.54
CA ASP A 18 9.25 7.03 -2.45
C ASP A 18 8.97 6.55 -3.89
N GLU A 19 9.73 5.57 -4.38
CA GLU A 19 9.53 4.93 -5.69
C GLU A 19 8.14 4.27 -5.80
N LEU A 20 7.73 3.51 -4.77
CA LEU A 20 6.42 2.86 -4.73
C LEU A 20 5.27 3.88 -4.72
N ALA A 21 5.38 4.92 -3.89
CA ALA A 21 4.37 5.96 -3.80
C ALA A 21 4.23 6.71 -5.13
N GLN A 22 5.35 7.02 -5.79
CA GLN A 22 5.35 7.67 -7.09
C GLN A 22 4.74 6.78 -8.17
N ALA A 23 5.09 5.50 -8.21
CA ALA A 23 4.54 4.54 -9.17
C ALA A 23 3.02 4.38 -9.03
N ILE A 24 2.52 4.20 -7.81
CA ILE A 24 1.07 4.07 -7.53
C ILE A 24 0.34 5.35 -7.95
N THR A 25 0.91 6.51 -7.60
CA THR A 25 0.35 7.81 -7.98
C THR A 25 0.29 7.95 -9.49
N HIS A 26 1.37 7.63 -10.21
CA HIS A 26 1.42 7.71 -11.66
C HIS A 26 0.39 6.79 -12.34
N ILE A 27 0.24 5.55 -11.84
CA ILE A 27 -0.76 4.61 -12.35
C ILE A 27 -2.18 5.16 -12.13
N HIS A 28 -2.47 5.71 -10.95
CA HIS A 28 -3.80 6.26 -10.64
C HIS A 28 -4.13 7.48 -11.48
N THR A 29 -3.23 8.46 -11.54
CA THR A 29 -3.45 9.70 -12.30
C THR A 29 -3.62 9.41 -13.78
N ARG A 30 -2.83 8.50 -14.35
CA ARG A 30 -2.95 8.09 -15.75
C ARG A 30 -4.26 7.36 -16.05
N LYS A 31 -4.71 6.47 -15.15
CA LYS A 31 -5.93 5.68 -15.36
C LYS A 31 -7.22 6.47 -15.18
N PHE A 32 -7.26 7.40 -14.23
CA PHE A 32 -8.48 8.11 -13.83
C PHE A 32 -8.46 9.60 -14.16
N ALA A 33 -7.44 10.08 -14.89
CA ALA A 33 -7.24 11.51 -15.21
C ALA A 33 -7.38 12.44 -13.99
N THR A 34 -7.07 11.92 -12.80
CA THR A 34 -7.24 12.62 -11.53
C THR A 34 -5.92 13.33 -11.16
N PRO A 35 -5.95 14.57 -10.67
CA PRO A 35 -4.75 15.24 -10.17
C PRO A 35 -4.05 14.44 -9.06
N SER A 36 -2.72 14.38 -9.10
CA SER A 36 -1.90 13.62 -8.13
C SER A 36 -2.11 14.08 -6.69
N LEU A 37 -2.47 15.35 -6.48
CA LEU A 37 -2.77 15.93 -5.17
C LEU A 37 -3.86 15.16 -4.40
N PHE A 38 -4.73 14.44 -5.10
CA PHE A 38 -5.81 13.66 -4.47
C PHE A 38 -5.42 12.21 -4.14
N VAL A 39 -4.23 11.75 -4.55
CA VAL A 39 -3.77 10.38 -4.28
C VAL A 39 -2.97 10.34 -2.99
N ASN A 40 -3.50 9.64 -1.98
CA ASN A 40 -2.81 9.43 -0.73
C ASN A 40 -2.25 8.01 -0.68
N VAL A 41 -0.98 7.87 -0.28
CA VAL A 41 -0.31 6.58 -0.09
C VAL A 41 0.18 6.49 1.35
N ARG A 42 -0.17 5.41 2.04
CA ARG A 42 0.21 5.13 3.42
C ARG A 42 0.89 3.76 3.50
N PHE A 43 2.05 3.73 4.15
CA PHE A 43 2.75 2.49 4.45
C PHE A 43 2.45 2.06 5.89
N ILE A 44 2.17 0.77 6.08
CA ILE A 44 1.88 0.14 7.37
C ILE A 44 2.88 -1.00 7.54
N ASP A 45 3.71 -0.88 8.56
CA ASP A 45 4.65 -1.93 8.94
C ASP A 45 3.86 -3.07 9.61
N ALA A 46 3.88 -4.23 8.96
CA ALA A 46 3.25 -5.47 9.41
C ALA A 46 4.29 -6.49 9.92
N ASN A 47 5.53 -6.06 10.16
CA ASN A 47 6.56 -6.90 10.75
C ASN A 47 6.15 -7.30 12.17
N GLY A 48 6.10 -8.60 12.43
CA GLY A 48 5.63 -9.16 13.70
C GLY A 48 4.09 -9.23 13.84
N GLN A 49 3.32 -8.97 12.78
CA GLN A 49 1.87 -9.22 12.80
C GLN A 49 1.52 -10.65 12.43
N HIS A 50 0.65 -11.26 13.22
CA HIS A 50 0.13 -12.60 13.01
C HIS A 50 -1.08 -12.55 12.07
N ASN A 51 -0.86 -12.80 10.78
CA ASN A 51 -1.94 -12.92 9.82
C ASN A 51 -2.48 -14.35 9.79
N TYR A 52 -3.81 -14.48 9.74
CA TYR A 52 -4.49 -15.76 9.62
C TYR A 52 -5.28 -15.81 8.32
N VAL A 53 -5.02 -16.81 7.49
CA VAL A 53 -5.78 -17.07 6.25
C VAL A 53 -6.40 -18.45 6.36
N ALA A 54 -7.72 -18.53 6.16
CA ALA A 54 -8.50 -19.75 6.33
C ALA A 54 -8.29 -20.42 7.72
N GLY A 55 -8.10 -19.61 8.77
CA GLY A 55 -7.91 -20.07 10.14
C GLY A 55 -6.51 -20.59 10.47
N LYS A 56 -5.53 -20.46 9.55
CA LYS A 56 -4.12 -20.82 9.80
C LYS A 56 -3.24 -19.59 9.79
N GLU A 57 -2.32 -19.53 10.73
CA GLU A 57 -1.29 -18.50 10.75
C GLU A 57 -0.42 -18.64 9.49
N VAL A 58 -0.21 -17.52 8.83
CA VAL A 58 0.67 -17.42 7.66
C VAL A 58 1.78 -16.43 7.99
N ILE A 59 3.02 -16.88 7.78
CA ILE A 59 4.18 -16.01 7.82
C ILE A 59 3.97 -14.95 6.74
N ASN A 60 3.82 -13.71 7.18
CA ASN A 60 3.53 -12.63 6.27
C ASN A 60 4.81 -12.29 5.48
N THR A 61 4.94 -12.79 4.26
CA THR A 61 5.85 -12.27 3.22
C THR A 61 5.08 -11.47 2.15
N SER A 62 3.82 -11.12 2.44
CA SER A 62 2.92 -10.54 1.46
C SER A 62 2.98 -9.01 1.46
N PHE A 63 3.01 -8.45 0.25
CA PHE A 63 2.82 -7.02 0.01
C PHE A 63 1.36 -6.82 -0.38
N LEU A 64 0.57 -6.21 0.49
CA LEU A 64 -0.86 -6.01 0.26
C LEU A 64 -1.16 -4.54 -0.01
N LEU A 65 -1.68 -4.28 -1.20
CA LEU A 65 -2.18 -2.96 -1.59
C LEU A 65 -3.70 -2.93 -1.45
N ARG A 66 -4.21 -2.16 -0.49
CA ARG A 66 -5.65 -1.93 -0.31
C ARG A 66 -6.00 -0.53 -0.81
N LYS A 67 -6.95 -0.44 -1.73
CA LYS A 67 -7.55 0.84 -2.14
C LYS A 67 -8.79 1.09 -1.30
N GLY A 68 -8.71 2.03 -0.37
CA GLY A 68 -9.86 2.50 0.39
C GLY A 68 -10.74 3.40 -0.47
N ASN A 69 -12.03 3.08 -0.57
CA ASN A 69 -13.02 4.02 -1.06
C ASN A 69 -13.36 4.95 0.11
N GLY A 70 -12.69 6.10 0.19
CA GLY A 70 -13.08 7.16 1.12
C GLY A 70 -14.55 7.52 0.88
N LYS A 71 -15.37 7.36 1.93
CA LYS A 71 -16.73 7.90 1.97
C LYS A 71 -16.72 9.39 1.68
#